data_AF-A0A0B8P3X0-F1
#
_entry.id   AF-A0A0B8P3X0-F1
#
_cell.length_a   1.000
_cell.length_b   1.000
_cell.length_c   1.000
_cell.angle_alpha   90.00
_cell.angle_beta   90.00
_cell.angle_gamma   90.00
#
_symmetry.space_group_name_H-M   'P 1'
#
loop_
_entity.id
_entity.type
_entity.pdbx_description
1 polymer ?
#
loop_
_entity_poly.entity_id
_entity_poly.type
_entity_poly.pdbx_seq_one_letter_code
_entity_poly.pdbx_strand_id
1 'polypeptide(L)'
;MVRGRTGTCLDLEFDWVKNRFDQTEYNGKKPMNNMGIPVSRWVDGVLEDKTKIEQNDNIRAMFYWGHAVNSQTRGPEMKKAMAKLDMMVIVDPYPTHAAVMNDRTDGIYLLPATTQFETTGSVTASNRSLQWRDKVVEPLFESKPDHEIMYLLSQKLGISEQLFKNIEIKGNEPVIEDITREFNKGMWTIGYTGQSLNA
;
A
#
# COMPACT_ATOMS: atom_id res chain seq x y z
N MET A 1 -17.98 -22.79 -24.11
CA MET A 1 -16.91 -23.52 -23.41
C MET A 1 -15.81 -22.52 -23.07
N VAL A 2 -15.99 -21.73 -22.00
CA VAL A 2 -15.00 -20.73 -21.55
C VAL A 2 -14.01 -21.49 -20.67
N ARG A 3 -12.80 -21.73 -21.18
CA ARG A 3 -11.74 -22.40 -20.41
C ARG A 3 -11.42 -21.55 -19.18
N GLY A 4 -11.43 -22.19 -18.01
CA GLY A 4 -11.19 -21.57 -16.72
C GLY A 4 -9.76 -21.06 -16.57
N ARG A 5 -9.55 -19.79 -16.87
CA ARG A 5 -8.45 -19.03 -16.27
C ARG A 5 -9.00 -18.43 -14.99
N THR A 6 -8.71 -19.06 -13.85
CA THR A 6 -8.71 -18.35 -12.57
C THR A 6 -7.63 -17.29 -12.71
N GLY A 7 -8.01 -16.04 -12.97
CA GLY A 7 -7.07 -14.96 -13.12
C GLY A 7 -6.36 -14.71 -11.79
N THR A 8 -5.07 -15.00 -11.73
CA THR A 8 -4.21 -14.64 -10.61
C THR A 8 -3.57 -13.28 -10.90
N CYS A 9 -3.42 -12.46 -9.86
CA CYS A 9 -2.64 -11.22 -9.91
C CYS A 9 -1.24 -11.54 -9.37
N LEU A 10 -0.18 -11.19 -10.09
CA LEU A 10 1.24 -11.42 -9.72
C LEU A 10 1.64 -12.90 -9.55
N ASP A 11 0.78 -13.84 -9.90
CA ASP A 11 0.99 -15.30 -9.85
C ASP A 11 1.72 -15.80 -8.59
N LEU A 12 1.45 -15.21 -7.42
CA LEU A 12 2.17 -15.52 -6.18
C LEU A 12 1.83 -16.93 -5.70
N GLU A 13 2.87 -17.68 -5.31
CA GLU A 13 2.69 -19.00 -4.70
C GLU A 13 2.01 -18.86 -3.33
N PHE A 14 0.94 -19.62 -3.12
CA PHE A 14 0.15 -19.56 -1.90
C PHE A 14 0.99 -19.79 -0.64
N ASP A 15 1.86 -20.80 -0.67
CA ASP A 15 2.73 -21.13 0.47
C ASP A 15 3.78 -20.05 0.73
N TRP A 16 4.26 -19.36 -0.31
CA TRP A 16 5.15 -18.21 -0.13
C TRP A 16 4.44 -17.08 0.61
N VAL A 17 3.21 -16.73 0.22
CA VAL A 17 2.40 -15.69 0.87
C VAL A 17 2.09 -16.09 2.32
N LYS A 18 1.63 -17.33 2.53
CA LYS A 18 1.28 -17.87 3.85
C LYS A 18 2.43 -17.78 4.83
N ASN A 19 3.66 -18.04 4.39
CA ASN A 19 4.85 -17.99 5.23
C ASN A 19 5.30 -16.56 5.60
N ARG A 20 4.68 -15.51 5.06
CA ARG A 20 4.91 -14.12 5.46
C ARG A 20 4.08 -13.67 6.66
N PHE A 21 3.08 -14.45 7.04
CA PHE A 21 2.27 -14.19 8.22
C PHE A 21 2.83 -14.95 9.43
N ASP A 22 2.56 -14.43 10.62
CA ASP A 22 2.73 -15.19 11.85
C ASP A 22 1.90 -16.48 11.79
N GLN A 23 2.49 -17.58 12.24
CA GLN A 23 1.91 -18.92 12.20
C GLN A 23 1.21 -19.32 13.50
N THR A 24 1.32 -18.48 14.54
CA THR A 24 0.62 -18.62 15.82
C THR A 24 -0.88 -18.46 15.61
N GLU A 25 -1.69 -19.28 16.29
CA GLU A 25 -3.14 -19.16 16.24
C GLU A 25 -3.65 -18.24 17.35
N TYR A 26 -4.50 -17.27 16.98
CA TYR A 26 -5.21 -16.38 17.87
C TYR A 26 -6.70 -16.70 17.77
N ASN A 27 -7.35 -17.03 18.88
CA ASN A 27 -8.77 -17.43 18.92
C ASN A 27 -9.13 -18.51 17.89
N GLY A 28 -8.24 -19.51 17.73
CA GLY A 28 -8.43 -20.65 16.83
C GLY A 28 -8.24 -20.33 15.34
N LYS A 29 -7.66 -19.17 15.00
CA LYS A 29 -7.40 -18.76 13.62
C LYS A 29 -5.97 -18.27 13.45
N LYS A 30 -5.36 -18.57 12.30
CA LYS A 30 -4.10 -17.95 11.89
C LYS A 30 -4.32 -16.51 11.41
N PRO A 31 -3.38 -15.57 11.66
CA PRO A 31 -3.46 -14.17 11.24
C PRO A 31 -3.86 -13.95 9.79
N MET A 32 -3.34 -14.76 8.85
CA MET A 32 -3.70 -14.69 7.42
C MET A 32 -5.22 -14.83 7.16
N ASN A 33 -5.93 -15.53 8.04
CA ASN A 33 -7.37 -15.80 7.92
C ASN A 33 -8.19 -15.03 8.97
N ASN A 34 -7.56 -14.16 9.78
CA ASN A 34 -8.25 -13.37 10.78
C ASN A 34 -8.64 -11.99 10.23
N MET A 35 -9.64 -11.36 10.85
CA MET A 35 -10.02 -10.00 10.50
C MET A 35 -8.96 -9.02 11.01
N GLY A 36 -8.52 -8.11 10.15
CA GLY A 36 -7.64 -7.02 10.54
C GLY A 36 -8.33 -5.97 11.43
N ILE A 37 -7.53 -5.08 12.03
CA ILE A 37 -8.05 -3.95 12.81
C ILE A 37 -8.73 -2.95 11.85
N PRO A 38 -10.00 -2.56 12.08
CA PRO A 38 -10.68 -1.56 11.27
C PRO A 38 -9.93 -0.23 11.30
N VAL A 39 -9.95 0.50 10.18
CA VAL A 39 -9.25 1.79 10.07
C VAL A 39 -9.62 2.76 11.20
N SER A 40 -10.88 2.83 11.64
CA SER A 40 -11.30 3.73 12.75
C SER A 40 -10.80 3.32 14.14
N ARG A 41 -10.19 2.14 14.27
CA ARG A 41 -9.72 1.54 15.54
C ARG A 41 -8.21 1.29 15.54
N TRP A 42 -7.47 1.76 14.53
CA TRP A 42 -6.00 1.57 14.45
C TRP A 42 -5.28 2.11 15.71
N VAL A 43 -5.77 3.23 16.24
CA VAL A 43 -5.29 3.88 17.47
C VAL A 43 -5.32 2.91 18.66
N ASP A 44 -6.38 2.10 18.74
CA ASP A 44 -6.54 1.12 19.81
C ASP A 44 -5.55 -0.04 19.61
N GLY A 45 -5.23 -0.40 18.37
CA GLY A 45 -4.15 -1.35 18.06
C GLY A 45 -2.77 -0.94 18.59
N VAL A 46 -2.54 0.36 18.80
CA VAL A 46 -1.30 0.90 19.38
C VAL A 46 -1.41 1.05 20.90
N LEU A 47 -2.55 1.54 21.38
CA LEU A 47 -2.71 1.98 22.77
C LEU A 47 -3.23 0.91 23.73
N GLU A 48 -4.06 -0.02 23.27
CA GLU A 48 -4.68 -1.05 24.12
C GLU A 48 -3.66 -2.03 24.70
N ASP A 49 -4.08 -2.70 25.77
CA ASP A 49 -3.32 -3.80 26.36
C ASP A 49 -3.15 -4.92 25.33
N LYS A 50 -1.91 -5.40 25.16
CA LYS A 50 -1.54 -6.49 24.25
C LYS A 50 -2.42 -7.74 24.45
N THR A 51 -2.87 -8.02 25.67
CA THR A 51 -3.74 -9.17 25.98
C THR A 51 -5.16 -9.04 25.41
N LYS A 52 -5.56 -7.85 24.96
CA LYS A 52 -6.87 -7.56 24.38
C LYS A 52 -6.86 -7.47 22.85
N ILE A 53 -5.75 -7.83 22.21
CA ILE A 53 -5.59 -7.75 20.76
C ILE A 53 -5.33 -9.15 20.20
N GLU A 54 -6.00 -9.49 19.10
CA GLU A 54 -5.90 -10.80 18.44
C GLU A 54 -4.69 -10.89 17.48
N GLN A 55 -3.50 -10.51 17.96
CA GLN A 55 -2.23 -10.64 17.23
C GLN A 55 -1.06 -10.68 18.23
N ASN A 56 0.15 -10.99 17.75
CA ASN A 56 1.30 -11.15 18.63
C ASN A 56 1.69 -9.87 19.38
N ASP A 57 1.58 -8.70 18.76
CA ASP A 57 2.05 -7.44 19.33
C ASP A 57 1.14 -6.26 18.95
N ASN A 58 1.20 -5.19 19.74
CA ASN A 58 0.62 -3.91 19.34
C ASN A 58 1.20 -3.44 18.00
N ILE A 59 0.48 -2.56 17.31
CA ILE A 59 1.00 -1.90 16.11
C ILE A 59 2.23 -1.05 16.50
N ARG A 60 3.38 -1.36 15.89
CA ARG A 60 4.67 -0.73 16.17
C ARG A 60 5.13 0.25 15.09
N ALA A 61 4.76 -0.01 13.83
CA ALA A 61 5.11 0.86 12.71
C ALA A 61 3.88 1.15 11.85
N MET A 62 3.83 2.33 11.23
CA MET A 62 2.73 2.73 10.37
C MET A 62 3.22 3.44 9.10
N PHE A 63 2.67 3.03 7.95
CA PHE A 63 2.83 3.73 6.68
C PHE A 63 1.57 4.56 6.40
N TYR A 64 1.73 5.87 6.27
CA TYR A 64 0.73 6.81 5.80
C TYR A 64 1.04 7.18 4.36
N TRP A 65 0.49 6.42 3.43
CA TRP A 65 0.76 6.58 2.00
C TRP A 65 -0.46 7.19 1.31
N GLY A 66 -0.36 8.47 0.91
CA GLY A 66 -1.47 9.21 0.30
C GLY A 66 -2.73 9.30 1.17
N HIS A 67 -2.59 9.23 2.50
CA HIS A 67 -3.72 9.15 3.43
C HIS A 67 -3.82 10.36 4.36
N ALA A 68 -4.99 10.98 4.39
CA ALA A 68 -5.32 12.10 5.26
C ALA A 68 -5.84 11.64 6.63
N VAL A 69 -5.01 11.70 7.68
CA VAL A 69 -5.38 11.29 9.06
C VAL A 69 -6.47 12.17 9.69
N ASN A 70 -6.60 13.42 9.24
CA ASN A 70 -7.63 14.36 9.67
C ASN A 70 -9.05 13.98 9.21
N SER A 71 -9.21 12.93 8.40
CA SER A 71 -10.51 12.34 8.08
C SER A 71 -11.10 11.53 9.24
N GLN A 72 -10.29 11.15 10.23
CA GLN A 72 -10.73 10.40 11.39
C GLN A 72 -11.03 11.32 12.57
N THR A 73 -12.08 11.00 13.32
CA THR A 73 -12.33 11.58 14.64
C THR A 73 -11.32 10.97 15.64
N ARG A 74 -11.15 11.56 16.84
CA ARG A 74 -10.16 11.13 17.89
C ARG A 74 -8.73 11.66 17.73
N GLY A 75 -8.58 12.94 17.34
CA GLY A 75 -7.28 13.62 17.23
C GLY A 75 -6.36 13.48 18.46
N PRO A 76 -6.84 13.70 19.70
CA PRO A 76 -6.03 13.55 20.90
C PRO A 76 -5.48 12.13 21.10
N GLU A 77 -6.28 11.10 20.82
CA GLU A 77 -5.86 9.70 20.91
C GLU A 77 -4.92 9.32 19.77
N MET A 78 -5.19 9.80 18.55
CA MET A 78 -4.27 9.64 17.42
C MET A 78 -2.90 10.21 17.73
N LYS A 79 -2.82 11.42 18.31
CA LYS A 79 -1.56 12.03 18.74
C LYS A 79 -0.80 11.13 19.73
N LYS A 80 -1.51 10.59 20.74
CA LYS A 80 -0.92 9.65 21.72
C LYS A 80 -0.43 8.36 21.05
N ALA A 81 -1.20 7.79 20.12
CA ALA A 81 -0.81 6.58 19.40
C ALA A 81 0.42 6.82 18.52
N MET A 82 0.45 7.90 17.75
CA MET A 82 1.59 8.25 16.91
C MET A 82 2.88 8.45 17.73
N ALA A 83 2.78 9.04 18.91
CA ALA A 83 3.92 9.18 19.82
C ALA A 83 4.45 7.82 20.35
N LYS A 84 3.60 6.78 20.40
CA LYS A 84 3.96 5.44 20.89
C LYS A 84 4.48 4.49 19.80
N LEU A 85 4.23 4.78 18.52
CA LEU A 85 4.82 4.01 17.40
C LEU A 85 6.35 4.07 17.48
N ASP A 86 7.05 3.05 16.98
CA ASP A 86 8.50 3.11 16.81
C ASP A 86 8.87 3.80 15.49
N MET A 87 8.02 3.65 14.47
CA MET A 87 8.28 4.17 13.13
C MET A 87 7.00 4.65 12.45
N MET A 88 7.09 5.81 11.81
CA MET A 88 6.09 6.35 10.90
C MET A 88 6.75 6.68 9.56
N VAL A 89 6.21 6.15 8.48
CA VAL A 89 6.63 6.51 7.12
C VAL A 89 5.46 7.24 6.47
N ILE A 90 5.70 8.44 5.97
CA ILE A 90 4.69 9.27 5.33
C ILE A 90 5.13 9.47 3.89
N VAL A 91 4.29 9.01 2.96
CA VAL A 91 4.55 9.13 1.51
C VAL A 91 3.45 9.99 0.93
N ASP A 92 3.82 11.20 0.52
CA ASP A 92 2.88 12.22 0.04
C ASP A 92 3.65 13.29 -0.76
N PRO A 93 3.02 13.94 -1.76
CA PRO A 93 3.60 15.13 -2.38
C PRO A 93 3.76 16.32 -1.43
N TYR A 94 3.01 16.36 -0.32
CA TYR A 94 3.08 17.47 0.65
C TYR A 94 3.23 16.96 2.09
N PRO A 95 3.89 17.72 2.98
CA PRO A 95 3.88 17.41 4.41
C PRO A 95 2.44 17.44 4.97
N THR A 96 1.90 16.26 5.32
CA THR A 96 0.52 16.12 5.81
C THR A 96 0.40 16.40 7.31
N HIS A 97 -0.84 16.47 7.81
CA HIS A 97 -1.09 16.63 9.25
C HIS A 97 -0.43 15.53 10.12
N ALA A 98 -0.30 14.31 9.57
CA ALA A 98 0.37 13.21 10.26
C ALA A 98 1.86 13.48 10.53
N ALA A 99 2.51 14.32 9.72
CA ALA A 99 3.91 14.66 9.85
C ALA A 99 4.20 15.56 11.07
N VAL A 100 3.20 16.30 11.55
CA VAL A 100 3.40 17.35 12.57
C VAL A 100 2.66 17.12 13.88
N MET A 101 1.60 16.30 13.90
CA MET A 101 0.72 16.22 15.08
C MET A 101 1.28 15.41 16.27
N ASN A 102 2.38 14.67 16.10
CA ASN A 102 2.82 13.59 16.99
C ASN A 102 3.95 13.97 17.98
N ASP A 103 4.43 15.21 17.95
CA ASP A 103 5.52 15.78 18.78
C ASP A 103 6.84 14.96 18.80
N ARG A 104 7.04 14.04 17.84
CA ARG A 104 8.25 13.20 17.79
C ARG A 104 9.42 13.98 17.23
N THR A 105 10.61 13.65 17.71
CA THR A 105 11.89 14.14 17.18
C THR A 105 12.62 13.10 16.32
N ASP A 106 12.16 11.85 16.32
CA ASP A 106 12.76 10.72 15.60
C ASP A 106 11.69 9.76 15.03
N GLY A 107 12.14 8.83 14.19
CA GLY A 107 11.31 7.71 13.74
C GLY A 107 10.21 8.11 12.76
N ILE A 108 10.26 9.33 12.23
CA ILE A 108 9.40 9.80 11.13
C ILE A 108 10.25 9.91 9.87
N TYR A 109 9.81 9.25 8.82
CA TYR A 109 10.39 9.33 7.50
C TYR A 109 9.38 9.98 6.54
N LEU A 110 9.77 11.08 5.90
CA LEU A 110 8.99 11.70 4.84
C LEU A 110 9.58 11.29 3.50
N LEU A 111 8.82 10.55 2.70
CA LEU A 111 9.21 10.17 1.35
C LEU A 111 8.44 11.04 0.36
N PRO A 112 9.12 11.90 -0.43
CA PRO A 112 8.44 12.79 -1.35
C PRO A 112 7.87 11.99 -2.54
N ALA A 113 6.55 11.89 -2.61
CA ALA A 113 5.85 11.32 -3.75
C ALA A 113 5.58 12.41 -4.80
N THR A 114 5.39 12.04 -6.05
CA THR A 114 4.98 12.98 -7.10
C THR A 114 3.48 13.28 -7.04
N THR A 115 3.08 14.40 -7.61
CA THR A 115 1.68 14.69 -7.93
C THR A 115 1.20 13.88 -9.15
N GLN A 116 -0.11 13.92 -9.42
CA GLN A 116 -0.73 13.25 -10.57
C GLN A 116 -0.30 13.80 -11.94
N PHE A 117 0.32 14.98 -11.99
CA PHE A 117 0.78 15.62 -13.24
C PHE A 117 2.23 15.24 -13.60
N GLU A 118 2.93 14.60 -12.68
CA GLU A 118 4.35 14.24 -12.78
C GLU A 118 4.57 12.75 -13.09
N THR A 119 3.47 12.01 -13.29
CA THR A 119 3.47 10.57 -13.56
C THR A 119 2.44 10.24 -14.65
N THR A 120 2.49 9.00 -15.16
CA THR A 120 1.51 8.45 -16.10
C THR A 120 0.69 7.35 -15.42
N GLY A 121 -0.46 6.97 -15.99
CA GLY A 121 -1.21 5.80 -15.53
C GLY A 121 -2.71 5.91 -15.67
N SER A 122 -3.41 4.92 -15.11
CA SER A 122 -4.87 4.79 -15.26
C SER A 122 -5.62 5.11 -13.97
N VAL A 123 -6.73 5.82 -14.10
CA VAL A 123 -7.71 6.03 -13.03
C VAL A 123 -9.12 5.67 -13.49
N THR A 124 -9.91 5.15 -12.56
CA THR A 124 -11.32 4.82 -12.79
C THR A 124 -12.19 5.82 -12.06
N ALA A 125 -12.97 6.59 -12.82
CA ALA A 125 -13.89 7.57 -12.25
C ALA A 125 -15.18 6.92 -11.72
N SER A 126 -15.95 7.65 -10.91
CA SER A 126 -17.21 7.15 -10.31
C SER A 126 -18.27 6.76 -11.33
N ASN A 127 -18.21 7.31 -12.54
CA ASN A 127 -19.07 6.91 -13.67
C ASN A 127 -18.58 5.64 -14.40
N ARG A 128 -17.53 4.99 -13.89
CA ARG A 128 -16.85 3.79 -14.43
C ARG A 128 -16.07 4.03 -15.72
N SER A 129 -15.79 5.28 -16.07
CA SER A 129 -14.87 5.59 -17.18
C SER A 129 -13.42 5.32 -16.75
N LEU A 130 -12.71 4.53 -17.56
CA LEU A 130 -11.27 4.40 -17.50
C LEU A 130 -10.63 5.60 -18.20
N GLN A 131 -9.73 6.28 -17.52
CA GLN A 131 -8.99 7.42 -18.05
C GLN A 131 -7.51 7.13 -17.92
N TRP A 132 -6.81 7.16 -19.05
CA TRP A 132 -5.36 7.23 -19.06
C TRP A 132 -4.92 8.68 -18.89
N ARG A 133 -3.91 8.90 -18.06
CA ARG A 133 -3.31 10.21 -17.80
C ARG A 133 -1.86 10.13 -18.20
N ASP A 134 -1.42 11.12 -18.98
CA ASP A 134 -0.04 11.26 -19.39
C ASP A 134 0.71 12.23 -18.48
N LYS A 135 2.03 12.02 -18.39
CA LYS A 135 2.93 12.92 -17.66
C LYS A 135 2.95 14.29 -18.33
N VAL A 136 2.67 15.34 -17.55
CA VAL A 136 2.62 16.73 -18.03
C VAL A 136 3.94 17.46 -17.77
N VAL A 137 4.56 17.23 -16.63
CA VAL A 137 5.84 17.79 -16.22
C VAL A 137 6.72 16.70 -15.61
N GLU A 138 8.04 16.92 -15.56
CA GLU A 138 8.93 16.00 -14.85
C GLU A 138 8.78 16.12 -13.32
N PRO A 139 9.00 15.03 -12.56
CA PRO A 139 9.04 15.06 -11.10
C PRO A 139 9.91 16.21 -10.56
N LEU A 140 9.34 17.00 -9.65
CA LEU A 140 10.05 18.11 -9.03
C LEU A 140 11.01 17.60 -7.93
N PHE A 141 12.19 18.22 -7.86
CA PHE A 141 13.24 17.91 -6.88
C PHE A 141 13.65 16.42 -6.92
N GLU A 142 13.64 15.77 -5.76
CA GLU A 142 13.93 14.33 -5.60
C GLU A 142 12.64 13.51 -5.44
N SER A 143 11.47 14.09 -5.75
CA SER A 143 10.20 13.36 -5.69
C SER A 143 10.18 12.20 -6.68
N LYS A 144 9.47 11.14 -6.31
CA LYS A 144 9.37 9.92 -7.10
C LYS A 144 7.92 9.48 -7.27
N PRO A 145 7.53 8.93 -8.42
CA PRO A 145 6.26 8.26 -8.56
C PRO A 145 6.11 7.11 -7.56
N ASP A 146 4.89 6.86 -7.12
CA ASP A 146 4.60 5.83 -6.10
C ASP A 146 5.14 4.45 -6.49
N HIS A 147 5.02 4.06 -7.76
CA HIS A 147 5.53 2.78 -8.27
C HIS A 147 7.06 2.69 -8.23
N GLU A 148 7.79 3.78 -8.42
CA GLU A 148 9.25 3.81 -8.22
C GLU A 148 9.60 3.67 -6.73
N ILE A 149 8.89 4.38 -5.84
CA ILE A 149 9.09 4.26 -4.38
C ILE A 149 8.83 2.81 -3.93
N MET A 150 7.73 2.20 -4.38
CA MET A 150 7.39 0.81 -4.09
C MET A 150 8.46 -0.15 -4.60
N TYR A 151 8.99 0.07 -5.81
CA TYR A 151 10.07 -0.74 -6.35
C TYR A 151 11.33 -0.66 -5.48
N LEU A 152 11.80 0.54 -5.16
CA LEU A 152 12.99 0.74 -4.33
C LEU A 152 12.84 0.13 -2.92
N LEU A 153 11.66 0.28 -2.29
CA LEU A 153 11.37 -0.35 -1.01
C LEU A 153 11.35 -1.87 -1.13
N SER A 154 10.76 -2.43 -2.18
CA SER A 154 10.69 -3.87 -2.40
C SER A 154 12.07 -4.51 -2.56
N GLN A 155 13.01 -3.80 -3.20
CA GLN A 155 14.41 -4.23 -3.32
C GLN A 155 15.07 -4.31 -1.95
N LYS A 156 14.87 -3.30 -1.10
CA LYS A 156 15.42 -3.28 0.27
C LYS A 156 14.81 -4.33 1.19
N LEU A 157 13.54 -4.66 0.98
CA LEU A 157 12.81 -5.67 1.76
C LEU A 157 12.99 -7.10 1.22
N GLY A 158 13.68 -7.28 0.09
CA GLY A 158 13.91 -8.59 -0.51
C GLY A 158 12.62 -9.25 -1.03
N ILE A 159 11.68 -8.45 -1.55
CA ILE A 159 10.40 -8.93 -2.12
C ILE A 159 10.18 -8.49 -3.56
N SER A 160 11.17 -7.80 -4.14
CA SER A 160 11.08 -7.23 -5.49
C SER A 160 10.89 -8.29 -6.57
N GLU A 161 11.58 -9.42 -6.47
CA GLU A 161 11.45 -10.53 -7.41
C GLU A 161 10.00 -11.01 -7.47
N GLN A 162 9.34 -11.21 -6.33
CA GLN A 162 7.95 -11.67 -6.32
C GLN A 162 6.97 -10.58 -6.76
N LEU A 163 7.19 -9.34 -6.35
CA LEU A 163 6.28 -8.22 -6.65
C LEU A 163 6.37 -7.76 -8.11
N PHE A 164 7.54 -7.88 -8.75
CA PHE A 164 7.80 -7.33 -10.09
C PHE A 164 8.20 -8.36 -11.15
N LYS A 165 8.07 -9.68 -10.90
CA LYS A 165 8.45 -10.73 -11.88
C LYS A 165 7.82 -10.60 -13.27
N ASN A 166 6.60 -10.05 -13.33
CA ASN A 166 5.81 -9.90 -14.56
C ASN A 166 5.83 -8.46 -15.10
N ILE A 167 6.64 -7.58 -14.50
CA ILE A 167 6.63 -6.15 -14.77
C ILE A 167 8.02 -5.74 -15.24
N GLU A 168 8.11 -5.18 -16.46
CA GLU A 168 9.36 -4.61 -16.93
C GLU A 168 9.78 -3.43 -16.03
N ILE A 169 11.06 -3.36 -15.68
CA ILE A 169 11.63 -2.24 -14.94
C ILE A 169 12.55 -1.45 -15.86
N LYS A 170 12.27 -0.15 -16.03
CA LYS A 170 13.10 0.78 -16.81
C LYS A 170 13.89 1.66 -15.85
N GLY A 171 15.16 1.31 -15.65
CA GLY A 171 15.99 1.93 -14.61
C GLY A 171 15.48 1.51 -13.23
N ASN A 172 14.85 2.43 -12.50
CA ASN A 172 14.17 2.13 -11.23
C ASN A 172 12.65 2.17 -11.35
N GLU A 173 12.10 2.46 -12.53
CA GLU A 173 10.68 2.72 -12.70
C GLU A 173 9.97 1.50 -13.31
N PRO A 174 9.00 0.90 -12.59
CA PRO A 174 8.13 -0.13 -13.16
C PRO A 174 7.28 0.37 -14.32
N VAL A 175 7.15 -0.42 -15.39
CA VAL A 175 6.25 -0.12 -16.50
C VAL A 175 4.79 -0.26 -16.04
N ILE A 176 4.05 0.85 -16.11
CA ILE A 176 2.71 0.97 -15.54
C ILE A 176 1.70 0.11 -16.30
N GLU A 177 1.85 -0.02 -17.61
CA GLU A 177 1.01 -0.89 -18.43
C GLU A 177 1.08 -2.34 -17.96
N ASP A 178 2.25 -2.82 -17.55
CA ASP A 178 2.39 -4.18 -17.01
C ASP A 178 1.74 -4.31 -15.63
N ILE A 179 1.88 -3.30 -14.76
CA ILE A 179 1.14 -3.25 -13.48
C ILE A 179 -0.37 -3.34 -13.74
N THR A 180 -0.88 -2.55 -14.70
CA THR A 180 -2.31 -2.58 -15.02
C THR A 180 -2.76 -3.91 -15.62
N ARG A 181 -1.89 -4.56 -16.40
CA ARG A 181 -2.14 -5.90 -16.94
C ARG A 181 -2.28 -6.94 -15.83
N GLU A 182 -1.47 -6.86 -14.78
CA GLU A 182 -1.51 -7.82 -13.66
C GLU A 182 -2.82 -7.74 -12.89
N PHE A 183 -3.30 -6.54 -12.53
CA PHE A 183 -4.61 -6.45 -11.88
C PHE A 183 -5.76 -6.74 -12.85
N ASN A 184 -5.63 -6.44 -14.15
CA ASN A 184 -6.64 -6.81 -15.16
C ASN A 184 -6.85 -8.32 -15.23
N LYS A 185 -5.77 -9.12 -15.16
CA LYS A 185 -5.86 -10.59 -15.07
C LYS A 185 -6.66 -11.01 -13.84
N GLY A 186 -6.33 -10.46 -12.66
CA GLY A 186 -6.98 -10.80 -11.39
C GLY A 186 -8.45 -10.35 -11.29
N MET A 187 -8.83 -9.30 -12.00
CA MET A 187 -10.13 -8.65 -11.88
C MET A 187 -11.12 -9.05 -13.00
N TRP A 188 -10.78 -10.07 -13.80
CA TRP A 188 -11.62 -10.57 -14.89
C TRP A 188 -13.05 -10.93 -14.46
N THR A 189 -13.20 -11.52 -13.27
CA THR A 189 -14.49 -12.01 -12.74
C THR A 189 -15.49 -10.88 -12.49
N ILE A 190 -15.01 -9.66 -12.25
CA ILE A 190 -15.84 -8.47 -12.01
C ILE A 190 -15.86 -7.53 -13.21
N GLY A 191 -15.23 -7.92 -14.33
CA GLY A 191 -15.18 -7.12 -15.56
C GLY A 191 -14.38 -5.82 -15.42
N TYR A 192 -13.54 -5.68 -14.39
CA TYR A 192 -12.69 -4.51 -14.22
C TYR A 192 -11.38 -4.71 -15.01
N THR A 193 -11.48 -4.50 -16.33
CA THR A 193 -10.40 -4.70 -17.30
C THR A 193 -10.40 -3.58 -18.36
N GLY A 194 -9.31 -3.44 -19.12
CA GLY A 194 -9.23 -2.54 -20.28
C GLY A 194 -8.31 -1.33 -20.14
N GLN A 195 -7.55 -1.23 -19.06
CA GLN A 195 -6.61 -0.14 -18.78
C GLN A 195 -5.35 -0.20 -19.65
N SER A 196 -4.89 -1.42 -19.97
CA SER A 196 -3.79 -1.67 -20.89
C SER A 196 -4.30 -2.34 -22.16
N LEU A 197 -3.84 -1.88 -23.32
CA LEU A 197 -3.99 -2.61 -24.57
C LEU A 197 -3.24 -3.94 -24.42
N ASN A 198 -3.89 -5.05 -24.79
CA ASN A 198 -3.47 -6.46 -24.60
C ASN A 198 -3.92 -7.05 -23.25
N ALA A 199 -5.19 -7.48 -23.22
CA ALA A 199 -5.73 -8.47 -22.28
C ALA A 199 -5.68 -9.87 -22.91
#